data_AF-A0A7C2Y7F4-F1
#
_entry.id   AF-A0A7C2Y7F4-F1
#
_cell.length_a   1.000
_cell.length_b   1.000
_cell.length_c   1.000
_cell.angle_alpha   90.00
_cell.angle_beta   90.00
_cell.angle_gamma   90.00
#
_symmetry.space_group_name_H-M   'P 1'
#
loop_
_entity.id
_entity.type
_entity.pdbx_description
1 polymer ?
#
loop_
_entity_poly.entity_id
_entity_poly.type
_entity_poly.pdbx_seq_one_letter_code
_entity_poly.pdbx_strand_id
1 'polypeptide(L)' 'YIPGSHSVSFDSTVDTIRLEHTARSREGFAEGALLAAKWIAERKGFYEFREVLEERLRMKDGM' A
#
# COMPACT_ATOMS: atom_id res chain seq x y z
N TYR A 1 -2.93 -14.67 -16.31
CA TYR A 1 -3.15 -13.21 -16.24
C TYR A 1 -2.27 -12.67 -15.13
N ILE A 2 -1.39 -11.70 -15.41
CA ILE A 2 -0.52 -11.07 -14.40
C ILE A 2 -1.03 -9.64 -14.22
N PRO A 3 -1.66 -9.30 -13.08
CA PRO A 3 -2.24 -7.98 -12.82
C PRO A 3 -1.25 -6.82 -12.86
N GLY A 4 0.00 -7.05 -12.45
CA GLY A 4 1.10 -6.09 -12.54
C GLY A 4 2.25 -6.40 -11.58
N SER A 5 3.48 -6.14 -12.02
CA SER A 5 4.67 -6.11 -11.17
C SER A 5 5.39 -4.78 -11.36
N HIS A 6 5.76 -4.14 -10.26
CA HIS A 6 6.49 -2.88 -10.26
C HIS A 6 7.75 -3.03 -9.42
N SER A 7 8.88 -2.58 -9.95
CA SER A 7 10.15 -2.59 -9.24
C SER A 7 10.80 -1.22 -9.26
N VAL A 8 11.37 -0.82 -8.13
CA VAL A 8 12.29 0.32 -8.02
C VAL A 8 13.65 -0.25 -7.66
N SER A 9 14.68 0.09 -8.43
CA SER A 9 16.05 -0.39 -8.20
C SER A 9 17.00 0.80 -8.07
N PHE A 10 17.94 0.68 -7.15
CA PHE A 10 19.09 1.55 -6.99
C PHE A 10 20.32 0.68 -7.22
N ASP A 11 21.20 1.11 -8.12
CA ASP A 11 22.34 0.29 -8.53
C ASP A 11 23.64 1.10 -8.49
N SER A 12 24.75 0.42 -8.24
CA SER A 12 26.08 0.99 -8.14
C SER A 12 27.12 -0.06 -8.54
N THR A 13 28.40 0.32 -8.54
CA THR A 13 29.49 -0.61 -8.82
C THR A 13 29.75 -1.63 -7.71
N VAL A 14 29.20 -1.41 -6.52
CA VAL A 14 29.44 -2.26 -5.33
C VAL A 14 28.19 -3.01 -4.88
N ASP A 15 27.01 -2.39 -5.03
CA ASP A 15 25.74 -2.93 -4.53
C ASP A 15 24.56 -2.62 -5.45
N THR A 16 23.59 -3.52 -5.43
CA THR A 16 22.25 -3.34 -6.01
C THR A 16 21.20 -3.48 -4.91
N ILE A 17 20.27 -2.53 -4.81
CA ILE A 17 19.09 -2.61 -3.95
C ILE A 17 17.85 -2.60 -4.85
N ARG A 18 16.94 -3.57 -4.65
CA ARG A 18 15.67 -3.65 -5.37
C ARG A 18 14.50 -3.81 -4.42
N LEU A 19 13.48 -2.99 -4.63
CA LEU A 19 12.15 -3.14 -4.03
C LEU A 19 11.18 -3.55 -5.13
N GLU A 20 10.48 -4.67 -4.95
CA GLU A 20 9.49 -5.18 -5.92
C GLU A 20 8.12 -5.37 -5.25
N HIS A 21 7.06 -4.94 -5.94
CA HIS A 21 5.68 -5.22 -5.61
C HIS A 21 5.02 -5.99 -6.74
N THR A 22 4.63 -7.24 -6.46
CA THR A 22 3.94 -8.12 -7.41
C THR A 22 2.49 -8.34 -6.98
N ALA A 23 1.53 -7.86 -7.77
CA ALA A 23 0.11 -8.16 -7.57
C ALA A 23 -0.24 -9.46 -8.30
N ARG A 24 -0.65 -10.49 -7.55
CA ARG A 24 -0.99 -11.83 -8.08
C ARG A 24 -2.46 -11.97 -8.48
N SER A 25 -3.33 -11.14 -7.90
CA SER A 25 -4.76 -11.04 -8.21
C SER A 25 -5.24 -9.59 -8.02
N ARG A 26 -6.54 -9.34 -8.24
CA ARG A 26 -7.16 -8.03 -7.96
C ARG A 26 -7.76 -7.94 -6.54
N GLU A 27 -7.72 -9.03 -5.78
CA GLU A 27 -8.36 -9.12 -4.46
C GLU A 27 -7.76 -8.12 -3.47
N GLY A 28 -6.44 -7.97 -3.44
CA GLY A 28 -5.78 -7.00 -2.54
C GLY A 28 -6.20 -5.55 -2.79
N PHE A 29 -6.47 -5.17 -4.04
CA PHE A 29 -7.00 -3.84 -4.36
C PHE A 29 -8.44 -3.66 -3.87
N ALA A 30 -9.28 -4.69 -4.04
CA ALA A 30 -10.66 -4.68 -3.58
C ALA A 30 -10.74 -4.61 -2.05
N GLU A 31 -9.94 -5.39 -1.34
CA GLU A 31 -9.84 -5.35 0.11
C GLU A 31 -9.34 -3.98 0.60
N GLY A 32 -8.32 -3.42 -0.05
CA GLY A 32 -7.83 -2.07 0.25
C GLY A 32 -8.92 -1.00 0.07
N ALA A 33 -9.70 -1.07 -1.01
CA ALA A 33 -10.80 -0.14 -1.25
C ALA A 33 -11.91 -0.26 -0.19
N LEU A 34 -12.31 -1.48 0.19
CA LEU A 34 -13.28 -1.71 1.26
C LEU A 34 -12.77 -1.21 2.62
N LEU A 35 -11.47 -1.39 2.89
CA LEU A 35 -10.83 -0.85 4.08
C LEU A 35 -10.90 0.68 4.10
N ALA A 36 -10.52 1.33 2.99
CA ALA A 36 -10.57 2.79 2.88
C ALA A 36 -12.01 3.32 2.99
N ALA A 37 -12.99 2.62 2.44
CA ALA A 37 -14.41 2.98 2.55
C ALA A 37 -14.90 2.94 4.01
N LYS A 38 -14.53 1.89 4.76
CA LYS A 38 -14.86 1.79 6.19
C LYS A 38 -14.16 2.88 7.01
N TRP A 39 -12.92 3.18 6.67
CA TRP A 39 -12.16 4.25 7.32
C TRP A 39 -12.79 5.62 7.03
N ILE A 40 -13.11 5.97 5.78
CA ILE A 40 -13.57 7.32 5.45
C ILE A 40 -15.02 7.64 5.87
N ALA A 41 -15.83 6.65 6.27
CA ALA A 41 -17.28 6.82 6.48
C ALA A 41 -17.67 8.01 7.38
N GLU A 42 -16.89 8.30 8.42
CA GLU A 42 -17.16 9.40 9.38
C GLU A 42 -16.26 10.64 9.15
N ARG A 43 -15.58 10.70 8.00
CA ARG A 43 -14.57 11.72 7.68
C ARG A 43 -15.05 12.60 6.51
N LYS A 44 -14.71 13.90 6.54
CA LYS A 44 -15.06 14.87 5.48
C LYS A 44 -13.80 15.49 4.91
N GLY A 45 -13.66 15.43 3.59
CA GLY A 45 -12.51 15.98 2.88
C GLY A 45 -12.05 15.05 1.77
N PHE A 46 -10.88 15.36 1.22
CA PHE A 46 -10.19 14.53 0.25
C PHE A 46 -9.03 13.82 0.95
N TYR A 47 -8.88 12.52 0.70
CA TYR A 47 -7.91 11.68 1.39
C TYR A 47 -7.20 10.74 0.43
N GLU A 48 -5.95 10.41 0.75
CA GLU A 48 -5.13 9.44 0.06
C GLU A 48 -5.04 8.12 0.83
N PHE A 49 -4.75 7.02 0.13
CA PHE A 49 -4.60 5.72 0.77
C PHE A 49 -3.43 5.66 1.79
N ARG A 50 -2.46 6.57 1.68
CA ARG A 50 -1.38 6.71 2.66
C ARG A 50 -1.92 7.00 4.06
N GLU A 51 -2.95 7.84 4.17
CA GLU A 51 -3.52 8.23 5.46
C GLU A 51 -4.21 7.04 6.14
N VAL A 52 -4.86 6.17 5.36
CA VAL A 52 -5.39 4.89 5.84
C VAL A 52 -4.26 4.02 6.40
N LEU A 53 -3.13 3.92 5.68
CA LEU A 53 -2.01 3.07 6.07
C LEU A 53 -1.29 3.59 7.31
N GLU A 54 -1.03 4.89 7.39
CA GLU A 54 -0.36 5.53 8.54
C GLU A 54 -1.14 5.34 9.83
N GLU A 55 -2.46 5.59 9.83
CA GLU A 55 -3.28 5.38 11.02
C GLU A 55 -3.29 3.90 11.45
N ARG A 56 -3.33 2.98 10.49
CA ARG A 56 -3.30 1.53 10.75
C ARG A 56 -1.98 1.05 11.31
N LEU A 57 -0.86 1.61 10.86
CA LEU A 57 0.47 1.30 11.41
C LEU A 57 0.60 1.84 12.83
N ARG A 58 0.17 3.08 13.08
CA ARG A 58 0.17 3.68 14.42
C ARG A 58 -0.68 2.92 15.44
N MET A 59 -1.80 2.33 15.02
CA MET A 59 -2.61 1.45 15.88
C MET A 59 -1.89 0.16 16.25
N LYS A 60 -0.97 -0.31 15.41
CA LYS A 60 -0.23 -1.57 15.61
C LYS A 60 0.98 -1.39 16.53
N ASP A 61 1.57 -0.20 16.56
CA ASP A 61 2.71 0.17 17.42
C ASP A 61 2.30 0.58 18.85
N GLY A 62 0.98 0.71 19.11
CA GLY A 62 0.40 1.04 20.40
C GLY A 62 -0.03 -0.17 21.24
N MET A 63 0.44 -1.37 20.90
CA MET A 63 0.19 -2.63 21.61
C MET A 63 1.50 -3.32 21.97
#